data_AF-A0A3D5ZH46-F1
#
_entry.id   AF-A0A3D5ZH46-F1
#
_cell.length_a   1.000
_cell.length_b   1.000
_cell.length_c   1.000
_cell.angle_alpha   90.00
_cell.angle_beta   90.00
_cell.angle_gamma   90.00
#
_symmetry.space_group_name_H-M   'P 1'
#
loop_
_entity.id
_entity.type
_entity.pdbx_description
1 polymer ?
#
loop_
_entity_poly.entity_id
_entity_poly.type
_entity_poly.pdbx_seq_one_letter_code
_entity_poly.pdbx_strand_id
1 'polypeptide(L)' 'MMEEMPFPLKKPGVNFVFADGNPNAELMVVGEAPGEEENRLKLPFMGQAGKLLDQMLSAIGISRANENPKLGAY' A
#
# COMPACT_ATOMS: atom_id res chain seq x y z
N MET A 1 10.97 32.38 -6.84
CA MET A 1 11.63 31.08 -6.63
C MET A 1 10.95 30.47 -5.42
N MET A 2 10.17 29.40 -5.60
CA MET A 2 9.63 28.66 -4.45
C MET A 2 10.82 27.97 -3.79
N GLU A 3 11.09 28.32 -2.55
CA GLU A 3 12.01 27.58 -1.68
C GLU A 3 11.44 26.17 -1.54
N GLU A 4 12.21 25.14 -1.94
CA GLU A 4 11.79 23.76 -1.76
C GLU A 4 11.56 23.50 -0.27
N MET A 5 10.30 23.37 0.15
CA MET A 5 9.99 22.88 1.49
C MET A 5 10.63 21.51 1.64
N PRO A 6 11.53 21.30 2.62
CA PRO A 6 12.15 19.99 2.82
C PRO A 6 11.04 19.01 3.17
N PHE A 7 10.83 18.00 2.31
CA PHE A 7 9.92 16.90 2.59
C PHE A 7 10.33 16.26 3.94
N PRO A 8 9.58 16.44 5.03
CA PRO A 8 10.04 16.07 6.38
C PRO A 8 10.21 14.55 6.56
N LEU A 9 9.65 13.78 5.63
CA LEU A 9 9.72 12.32 5.58
C LEU A 9 10.84 11.79 4.68
N LYS A 10 11.49 12.64 3.86
CA LYS A 10 12.59 12.24 2.97
C LYS A 10 13.89 12.16 3.78
N LYS A 11 14.11 11.02 4.43
CA LYS A 11 15.29 10.73 5.24
C LYS A 11 16.14 9.62 4.60
N PRO A 12 17.47 9.61 4.81
CA PRO A 12 18.29 8.47 4.41
C PRO A 12 17.75 7.17 5.01
N GLY A 13 17.67 6.11 4.20
CA GLY A 13 17.14 4.81 4.62
C GLY A 13 15.61 4.67 4.59
N VAL A 14 14.87 5.73 4.24
CA VAL A 14 13.43 5.67 3.98
C VAL A 14 13.18 5.62 2.47
N ASN A 15 12.49 4.58 2.03
CA ASN A 15 12.04 4.37 0.67
C ASN A 15 10.60 4.85 0.48
N PHE A 16 10.32 5.33 -0.72
CA PHE A 16 8.95 5.62 -1.13
C PHE A 16 8.19 4.33 -1.36
N VAL A 17 7.03 4.20 -0.73
CA VAL A 17 6.06 3.11 -0.92
C VAL A 17 4.84 3.74 -1.54
N PHE A 18 4.61 3.44 -2.81
CA PHE A 18 3.59 4.15 -3.60
C PHE A 18 2.22 3.49 -3.49
N ALA A 19 2.05 2.37 -4.19
CA ALA A 19 0.81 1.61 -4.26
C ALA A 19 1.11 0.19 -4.80
N ASP A 20 0.14 -0.70 -4.69
CA ASP A 20 0.15 -2.05 -5.28
C ASP A 20 -1.31 -2.49 -5.53
N GLY A 21 -1.52 -3.52 -6.33
CA GLY A 21 -2.86 -4.04 -6.63
C GLY A 21 -3.43 -3.55 -7.96
N ASN A 22 -4.76 -3.65 -8.12
CA ASN A 22 -5.41 -3.42 -9.40
C ASN A 22 -5.84 -1.94 -9.55
N PRO A 23 -5.22 -1.16 -10.46
CA PRO A 23 -5.53 0.27 -10.61
C PRO A 23 -6.95 0.56 -11.12
N ASN A 24 -7.67 -0.48 -11.60
CA ASN A 24 -9.07 -0.38 -12.00
C ASN A 24 -10.04 -0.93 -10.93
N ALA A 25 -9.56 -1.33 -9.74
CA ALA A 25 -10.42 -1.86 -8.69
C ALA A 25 -11.47 -0.84 -8.23
N GLU A 26 -12.67 -1.33 -7.90
CA GLU A 26 -13.73 -0.49 -7.33
C GLU A 26 -13.48 -0.17 -5.84
N LEU A 27 -12.57 -0.90 -5.18
CA LEU A 27 -12.16 -0.71 -3.79
C LEU A 27 -10.70 -0.21 -3.74
N MET A 28 -10.48 0.88 -3.00
CA MET A 28 -9.15 1.36 -2.62
C MET A 28 -8.95 1.27 -1.10
N VAL A 29 -7.81 0.76 -0.67
CA VAL A 29 -7.41 0.66 0.74
C VAL A 29 -6.27 1.63 1.03
N VAL A 30 -6.52 2.60 1.92
CA VAL A 30 -5.53 3.60 2.33
C VAL A 30 -5.10 3.35 3.77
N GLY A 31 -3.80 3.12 3.96
CA GLY A 31 -3.17 3.01 5.27
C GLY A 31 -2.61 4.34 5.78
N GLU A 32 -1.96 4.33 6.94
CA GLU A 32 -1.32 5.52 7.52
C GLU A 32 0.06 5.78 6.91
N ALA A 33 1.08 5.06 7.37
CA ALA A 33 2.46 5.21 6.94
C ALA A 33 3.11 3.83 6.74
N PRO A 34 4.12 3.71 5.85
CA PRO A 34 4.84 2.46 5.67
C PRO A 34 5.58 2.05 6.95
N GLY A 35 5.50 0.76 7.29
CA GLY A 35 6.32 0.15 8.33
C GLY A 35 7.69 -0.26 7.80
N GLU A 36 8.45 -0.98 8.62
CA GLU A 36 9.81 -1.44 8.29
C GLU A 36 9.83 -2.39 7.09
N GLU A 37 8.89 -3.34 7.02
CA GLU A 37 8.82 -4.30 5.92
C GLU A 37 8.40 -3.63 4.62
N GLU A 38 7.42 -2.72 4.65
CA GLU A 38 7.01 -1.94 3.49
C GLU A 38 8.16 -1.05 3.00
N ASN A 39 8.88 -0.41 3.93
CA ASN A 39 10.07 0.38 3.62
C ASN A 39 11.16 -0.47 2.94
N ARG A 40 11.39 -1.70 3.41
CA ARG A 40 12.39 -2.62 2.87
C ARG A 40 12.02 -3.14 1.49
N LEU A 41 10.75 -3.52 1.30
CA LEU A 41 10.25 -4.16 0.08
C LEU A 41 9.71 -3.18 -0.96
N LYS A 42 9.48 -1.93 -0.57
CA LYS A 42 8.89 -0.86 -1.42
C LYS A 42 7.46 -1.17 -1.86
N LEU A 43 6.75 -2.00 -1.10
CA LEU A 43 5.36 -2.43 -1.34
C LEU A 43 4.53 -2.18 -0.09
N PRO A 44 3.26 -1.77 -0.21
CA PRO A 44 2.38 -1.52 0.93
C PRO A 44 1.85 -2.82 1.55
N PHE A 45 1.56 -2.79 2.86
CA PHE A 45 0.92 -3.89 3.61
C PHE A 45 1.65 -5.24 3.48
N MET A 46 2.96 -5.25 3.70
CA MET A 46 3.81 -6.44 3.71
C MET A 46 4.04 -7.03 5.11
N GLY A 47 3.82 -6.24 6.16
CA GLY A 47 3.97 -6.66 7.56
C GLY A 47 2.81 -7.53 8.09
N GLN A 48 2.80 -7.78 9.40
CA GLN A 48 1.77 -8.60 10.07
C GLN A 48 0.35 -8.03 9.87
N ALA A 49 0.21 -6.71 9.96
CA ALA A 49 -1.07 -6.04 9.73
C ALA A 49 -1.56 -6.20 8.28
N GLY A 50 -0.64 -6.20 7.30
CA GLY A 50 -0.97 -6.43 5.90
C GLY A 50 -1.44 -7.85 5.62
N LYS A 51 -0.83 -8.85 6.28
CA LYS A 51 -1.31 -10.24 6.21
C LYS A 51 -2.72 -10.39 6.79
N LEU A 52 -3.03 -9.68 7.87
CA LEU A 52 -4.38 -9.66 8.44
C LEU A 52 -5.36 -8.98 7.47
N LEU A 53 -4.97 -7.87 6.85
CA LEU A 53 -5.76 -7.21 5.80
C LEU A 53 -6.08 -8.18 4.66
N ASP A 54 -5.11 -8.95 4.17
CA ASP A 54 -5.33 -9.95 3.12
C ASP A 54 -6.35 -11.02 3.56
N GLN A 55 -6.29 -11.47 4.80
CA GLN A 55 -7.26 -12.43 5.35
C GLN A 55 -8.67 -11.82 5.42
N MET A 56 -8.80 -10.56 5.82
CA MET A 56 -10.08 -9.87 5.89
C MET A 56 -10.70 -9.65 4.49
N LEU A 57 -9.89 -9.24 3.51
CA LEU A 57 -10.33 -9.08 2.12
C LEU A 57 -10.76 -10.44 1.52
N SER A 58 -9.95 -11.48 1.76
CA SER A 58 -10.24 -12.83 1.30
C SER A 58 -11.55 -13.37 1.87
N ALA A 59 -11.85 -13.09 3.14
CA ALA A 59 -13.10 -13.49 3.79
C ALA A 59 -14.36 -12.92 3.12
N ILE A 60 -14.23 -11.81 2.38
CA ILE A 60 -15.33 -11.19 1.60
C ILE A 60 -15.17 -11.40 0.08
N GLY A 61 -14.26 -12.29 -0.35
CA GLY A 61 -14.05 -12.63 -1.76
C GLY A 61 -13.23 -11.61 -2.54
N ILE A 62 -12.52 -10.71 -1.87
CA ILE A 62 -11.65 -9.70 -2.49
C ILE A 62 -10.18 -10.11 -2.35
N SER A 63 -9.37 -9.81 -3.37
CA SER A 63 -7.91 -9.99 -3.31
C SER A 63 -7.21 -8.83 -4.00
N ARG A 64 -6.13 -8.33 -3.38
CA ARG A 64 -5.28 -7.27 -3.97
C ARG A 64 -4.62 -7.72 -5.29
N ALA A 65 -4.44 -9.03 -5.49
CA ALA A 65 -3.85 -9.59 -6.72
C ALA A 65 -4.89 -9.91 -7.81
N ASN A 66 -6.18 -9.59 -7.60
CA ASN A 66 -7.23 -9.93 -8.55
C ASN A 66 -7.39 -8.87 -9.64
N GLU A 67 -7.34 -9.29 -10.91
CA GLU A 67 -7.45 -8.41 -12.07
C GLU A 67 -8.89 -7.96 -12.37
N ASN A 68 -9.91 -8.66 -11.84
CA ASN A 68 -11.30 -8.23 -12.00
C ASN A 68 -11.58 -7.01 -11.08
N PRO A 69 -11.98 -5.85 -11.63
CA PRO A 69 -12.29 -4.63 -10.86
C PRO A 69 -13.19 -4.81 -9.64
N LYS A 70 -14.17 -5.72 -9.71
CA LYS A 70 -15.17 -5.96 -8.65
C LYS A 70 -14.69 -6.87 -7.53
N LEU A 71 -13.61 -7.63 -7.79
CA LEU A 71 -13.03 -8.60 -6.87
C LEU A 71 -11.59 -8.22 -6.48
N GLY A 72 -11.10 -7.12 -7.01
CA GLY A 72 -9.78 -6.55 -6.76
C GLY A 72 -9.80 -5.48 -5.68
N ALA A 73 -8.61 -5.10 -5.24
CA ALA A 73 -8.38 -3.91 -4.43
C ALA A 73 -7.13 -3.19 -4.93
N TYR A 74 -7.12 -1.87 -4.75
CA TYR A 74 -5.98 -0.98 -4.97
C TYR A 74 -5.45 -0.42 -3.64
#